data_AF-A0ABD5RTF5-F1
#
_entry.id   AF-A0ABD5RTF5-F1
#
_cell.length_a   1.000
_cell.length_b   1.000
_cell.length_c   1.000
_cell.angle_alpha   90.00
_cell.angle_beta   90.00
_cell.angle_gamma   90.00
#
_symmetry.space_group_name_H-M   'P 1'
#
loop_
_entity.id
_entity.type
_entity.pdbx_description
1 polymer ?
#
loop_
_entity_poly.entity_id
_entity_poly.type
_entity_poly.pdbx_seq_one_letter_code
_entity_poly.pdbx_strand_id
1 'polypeptide(L)'
;MTDIDDVADSLAATQGSLDDLPVVAVRVDDPMVTVVLGLPSGDRFEEALTIPPVWGMNCRLKTLLDAYDLALDDVEDLEGETVPCTRSVEGSGLSFGLDLDSLAET
;
A
#
# COMPACT_ATOMS: atom_id res chain seq x y z
N MET A 1 8.24 -3.68 32.64
CA MET A 1 9.38 -3.31 31.81
C MET A 1 8.98 -3.78 30.43
N THR A 2 8.38 -2.89 29.65
CA THR A 2 7.67 -3.25 28.42
C THR A 2 8.66 -3.10 27.28
N ASP A 3 8.98 -4.23 26.63
CA ASP A 3 9.88 -4.40 25.48
C ASP A 3 9.41 -3.60 24.24
N ILE A 4 9.57 -2.28 24.29
CA ILE A 4 9.43 -1.38 23.14
C ILE A 4 10.75 -1.22 22.38
N ASP A 5 11.89 -1.58 22.99
CA ASP A 5 13.21 -1.50 22.32
C ASP A 5 13.36 -2.51 21.16
N ASP A 6 12.73 -3.69 21.24
CA ASP A 6 12.94 -4.76 20.24
C ASP A 6 12.25 -4.46 18.88
N VAL A 7 11.10 -3.79 18.91
CA VAL A 7 10.42 -3.31 17.68
C VAL A 7 11.14 -2.14 17.04
N ALA A 8 11.87 -1.33 17.81
CA ALA A 8 12.68 -0.24 17.28
C ALA A 8 13.96 -0.73 16.56
N ASP A 9 14.55 -1.84 17.02
CA ASP A 9 15.76 -2.41 16.40
C ASP A 9 15.44 -3.12 15.06
N SER A 10 14.29 -3.82 14.99
CA SER A 10 13.78 -4.38 13.72
C SER A 10 13.45 -3.28 12.68
N LEU A 11 13.07 -2.10 13.15
CA LEU A 11 12.84 -0.92 12.32
C LEU A 11 14.14 -0.30 11.79
N ALA A 12 15.20 -0.25 12.60
CA ALA A 12 16.49 0.29 12.20
C ALA A 12 17.23 -0.60 11.19
N ALA A 13 16.95 -1.91 11.18
CA ALA A 13 17.49 -2.86 10.21
C ALA A 13 16.91 -2.67 8.80
N THR A 14 15.73 -2.04 8.69
CA THR A 14 15.09 -1.72 7.42
C THR A 14 15.57 -0.35 6.92
N GLN A 15 16.83 -0.27 6.47
CA GLN A 15 17.40 0.92 5.82
C GLN A 15 17.01 1.04 4.32
N GLY A 16 15.86 0.47 3.93
CA GLY A 16 15.26 0.69 2.61
C GLY A 16 14.29 1.85 2.67
N SER A 17 14.16 2.62 1.59
CA SER A 17 13.04 3.56 1.44
C SER A 17 11.73 2.77 1.61
N LEU A 18 11.01 3.07 2.68
CA LEU A 18 9.69 2.50 2.96
C LEU A 18 8.57 3.42 2.45
N ASP A 19 8.95 4.58 1.94
CA ASP A 19 8.10 5.58 1.34
C ASP A 19 7.52 5.09 0.00
N ASP A 20 8.21 4.17 -0.67
CA ASP A 20 7.84 3.60 -1.95
C ASP A 20 8.01 2.07 -1.89
N LEU A 21 6.93 1.31 -2.08
CA LEU A 21 6.98 -0.16 -2.04
C LEU A 21 6.59 -0.76 -3.39
N PRO A 22 7.30 -1.81 -3.85
CA PRO A 22 6.94 -2.51 -5.07
C PRO A 22 5.68 -3.33 -4.83
N VAL A 23 4.74 -3.24 -5.76
CA VAL A 23 3.58 -4.12 -5.83
C VAL A 23 4.07 -5.47 -6.35
N VAL A 24 4.00 -6.49 -5.49
CA VAL A 24 4.45 -7.85 -5.83
C VAL A 24 3.31 -8.74 -6.31
N ALA A 25 2.08 -8.39 -5.98
CA ALA A 25 0.90 -9.03 -6.55
C ALA A 25 -0.34 -8.13 -6.49
N VAL A 26 -1.28 -8.32 -7.38
CA VAL A 26 -2.62 -7.71 -7.33
C VAL A 26 -3.67 -8.80 -7.48
N ARG A 27 -4.76 -8.69 -6.74
CA ARG A 27 -5.89 -9.61 -6.84
C ARG A 27 -7.18 -8.84 -6.95
N VAL A 28 -8.01 -9.20 -7.91
CA VAL A 28 -9.32 -8.61 -8.10
C VAL A 28 -10.38 -9.64 -7.68
N ASP A 29 -11.07 -9.34 -6.59
CA ASP A 29 -12.14 -10.13 -6.00
C ASP A 29 -13.39 -9.25 -5.89
N ASP A 30 -14.13 -9.04 -6.99
CA ASP A 30 -15.30 -8.14 -7.03
C ASP A 30 -16.23 -8.34 -5.82
N PRO A 31 -16.48 -7.29 -5.00
CA PRO A 31 -16.23 -5.86 -5.23
C PRO A 31 -14.97 -5.31 -4.52
N MET A 32 -13.86 -6.04 -4.45
CA MET A 32 -12.61 -5.65 -3.79
C MET A 32 -11.39 -5.90 -4.68
N VAL A 33 -10.38 -5.05 -4.53
CA VAL A 33 -9.05 -5.20 -5.12
C VAL A 33 -8.06 -5.30 -3.96
N THR A 34 -7.27 -6.35 -3.92
CA THR A 34 -6.21 -6.52 -2.93
C THR A 34 -4.86 -6.27 -3.59
N VAL A 35 -4.13 -5.27 -3.12
CA VAL A 35 -2.78 -4.94 -3.57
C VAL A 35 -1.79 -5.50 -2.56
N VAL A 36 -0.86 -6.33 -3.01
CA VAL A 36 0.17 -6.94 -2.18
C VAL A 36 1.48 -6.22 -2.42
N LEU A 37 2.02 -5.61 -1.35
CA LEU A 37 3.27 -4.88 -1.34
C LEU A 37 4.38 -5.72 -0.74
N GLY A 38 5.55 -5.70 -1.39
CA GLY A 38 6.75 -6.38 -0.89
C GLY A 38 7.52 -5.49 0.06
N LEU A 39 7.63 -5.90 1.33
CA LEU A 39 8.43 -5.15 2.31
C LEU A 39 9.91 -5.56 2.20
N PRO A 40 10.85 -4.61 2.39
CA PRO A 40 12.28 -4.89 2.41
C PRO A 40 12.72 -5.89 3.50
N SER A 41 11.92 -6.05 4.57
CA SER A 41 12.13 -7.06 5.61
C SER A 41 11.94 -8.50 5.11
N GLY A 42 11.36 -8.69 3.92
CA GLY A 42 10.94 -9.98 3.38
C GLY A 42 9.48 -10.33 3.68
N ASP A 43 8.81 -9.54 4.51
CA ASP A 43 7.39 -9.61 4.77
C ASP A 43 6.56 -9.05 3.59
N ARG A 44 5.25 -9.31 3.63
CA ARG A 44 4.30 -8.80 2.64
C ARG A 44 3.18 -8.06 3.35
N PHE A 45 2.75 -6.96 2.77
CA PHE A 45 1.61 -6.19 3.24
C PHE A 45 0.50 -6.26 2.20
N GLU A 46 -0.72 -6.57 2.63
CA GLU A 46 -1.87 -6.69 1.75
C GLU A 46 -2.86 -5.57 2.07
N GLU A 47 -3.13 -4.69 1.10
CA GLU A 47 -4.15 -3.66 1.23
C GLU A 47 -5.38 -3.98 0.38
N ALA A 48 -6.51 -4.20 1.04
CA ALA A 48 -7.79 -4.42 0.38
C ALA A 48 -8.52 -3.08 0.17
N LEU A 49 -8.70 -2.71 -1.09
CA LEU A 49 -9.44 -1.54 -1.55
C LEU A 49 -10.81 -1.98 -2.08
N THR A 50 -11.88 -1.41 -1.55
CA THR A 50 -13.24 -1.70 -2.04
C THR A 50 -13.50 -0.96 -3.35
N ILE A 51 -13.98 -1.68 -4.37
CA ILE A 51 -14.50 -1.13 -5.61
C ILE A 51 -15.87 -0.50 -5.29
N PRO A 52 -15.99 0.83 -5.28
CA PRO A 52 -17.28 1.42 -4.97
C PRO A 52 -18.25 1.21 -6.15
N PRO A 53 -19.56 1.16 -5.88
CA PRO A 53 -20.56 1.13 -6.96
C PRO A 53 -20.54 2.41 -7.81
N VAL A 54 -20.00 3.51 -7.26
CA VAL A 54 -19.81 4.79 -7.96
C VAL A 54 -18.43 5.34 -7.64
N TRP A 55 -17.65 5.62 -8.68
CA TRP A 55 -16.29 6.16 -8.62
C TRP A 55 -16.29 7.65 -8.25
N GLY A 56 -16.57 7.92 -6.98
CA GLY A 56 -16.56 9.26 -6.40
C GLY A 56 -15.16 9.85 -6.30
N MET A 57 -15.10 11.17 -6.07
CA MET A 57 -13.85 11.95 -6.00
C MET A 57 -12.94 11.58 -4.80
N ASN A 58 -13.48 10.88 -3.80
CA ASN A 58 -12.74 10.39 -2.63
C ASN A 58 -12.49 8.87 -2.66
N CYS A 59 -12.64 8.24 -3.83
CA CYS A 59 -12.41 6.80 -3.95
C CYS A 59 -10.90 6.53 -3.98
N ARG A 60 -10.40 5.86 -2.94
CA ARG A 60 -9.00 5.45 -2.81
C ARG A 60 -8.49 4.66 -4.03
N LEU A 61 -9.24 3.65 -4.45
CA LEU A 61 -8.91 2.86 -5.63
C LEU A 61 -8.86 3.72 -6.91
N LYS A 62 -9.73 4.72 -7.04
CA LYS A 62 -9.72 5.65 -8.17
C LYS A 62 -8.44 6.45 -8.24
N THR A 63 -8.07 7.08 -7.13
CA THR A 63 -6.87 7.90 -7.05
C THR A 63 -5.63 7.08 -7.40
N LEU A 64 -5.57 5.84 -6.91
CA LEU A 64 -4.50 4.92 -7.25
C LEU A 64 -4.47 4.64 -8.76
N LEU A 65 -5.59 4.20 -9.34
CA LEU A 65 -5.65 3.88 -10.76
C LEU A 65 -5.36 5.09 -11.67
N ASP A 66 -5.89 6.26 -11.33
CA ASP A 66 -5.72 7.51 -12.07
C ASP A 66 -4.24 7.95 -12.11
N ALA A 67 -3.53 7.80 -10.99
CA ALA A 67 -2.11 8.16 -10.90
C ALA A 67 -1.20 7.29 -11.79
N TYR A 68 -1.62 6.07 -12.11
CA TYR A 68 -0.90 5.16 -13.01
C TYR A 68 -1.55 5.08 -14.41
N ASP A 69 -2.55 5.93 -14.71
CA ASP A 69 -3.33 5.90 -15.95
C ASP A 69 -3.94 4.51 -16.26
N LEU A 70 -4.33 3.78 -15.21
CA LEU A 70 -4.90 2.44 -15.30
C LEU A 70 -6.43 2.47 -15.18
N ALA A 71 -7.11 1.54 -15.84
CA ALA A 71 -8.53 1.26 -15.59
C ALA A 71 -8.67 0.13 -14.57
N LEU A 72 -9.88 -0.10 -14.04
CA LEU A 72 -10.15 -1.24 -13.15
C LEU A 72 -9.83 -2.58 -13.83
N ASP A 73 -10.08 -2.69 -15.14
CA ASP A 73 -9.79 -3.89 -15.93
C ASP A 73 -8.28 -4.16 -16.04
N ASP A 74 -7.47 -3.11 -15.96
CA ASP A 74 -6.01 -3.13 -16.09
C ASP A 74 -5.32 -2.97 -14.72
N VAL A 75 -6.04 -3.16 -13.59
CA VAL A 75 -5.43 -2.99 -12.25
C VAL A 75 -4.33 -4.02 -11.96
N GLU A 76 -4.33 -5.14 -12.68
CA GLU A 76 -3.27 -6.15 -12.63
C GLU A 76 -1.95 -5.62 -13.21
N ASP A 77 -1.97 -4.64 -14.13
CA ASP A 77 -0.75 -3.97 -14.63
C ASP A 77 -0.05 -3.12 -13.55
N LEU A 78 -0.68 -2.89 -12.40
CA LEU A 78 -0.01 -2.32 -11.23
C LEU A 78 1.02 -3.30 -10.64
N GLU A 79 0.97 -4.60 -10.96
CA GLU A 79 1.98 -5.57 -10.55
C GLU A 79 3.36 -5.22 -11.13
N GLY A 80 4.35 -5.01 -10.25
CA GLY A 80 5.70 -4.59 -10.63
C GLY A 80 5.93 -3.08 -10.59
N GLU A 81 4.87 -2.27 -10.48
CA GLU A 81 4.98 -0.84 -10.23
C GLU A 81 5.35 -0.57 -8.76
N THR A 82 5.88 0.63 -8.51
CA THR A 82 6.21 1.08 -7.15
C THR A 82 5.21 2.13 -6.72
N VAL A 83 4.57 1.92 -5.57
CA VAL A 83 3.51 2.77 -5.04
C VAL A 83 3.94 3.47 -3.74
N PRO A 84 3.60 4.75 -3.57
CA PRO A 84 3.93 5.47 -2.35
C PRO A 84 3.11 4.94 -1.18
N CYS A 85 3.76 4.82 -0.03
CA CYS A 85 3.23 4.18 1.17
C CYS A 85 3.48 5.04 2.40
N THR A 86 2.49 5.09 3.28
CA THR A 86 2.62 5.62 4.63
C THR A 86 2.90 4.51 5.62
N ARG A 87 3.65 4.85 6.66
CA ARG A 87 3.78 4.05 7.87
C ARG A 87 3.05 4.72 9.02
N SER A 88 2.26 3.94 9.75
CA SER A 88 1.65 4.35 10.99
C SER A 88 2.00 3.35 12.08
N VAL A 89 2.48 3.84 13.22
CA VAL A 89 2.73 3.01 14.40
C VAL A 89 1.42 2.95 15.19
N GLU A 90 0.69 1.84 15.10
CA GLU A 90 -0.53 1.64 15.86
C GLU A 90 -0.33 0.57 16.95
N GLY A 91 -0.46 1.00 18.21
CA GLY A 91 -0.47 0.13 19.39
C GLY A 91 0.85 -0.57 19.66
N SER A 92 1.12 -1.69 18.97
CA SER A 92 2.26 -2.58 19.22
C SER A 92 2.93 -3.08 17.93
N GLY A 93 2.56 -2.54 16.77
CA GLY A 93 3.13 -2.93 15.48
C GLY A 93 3.15 -1.78 14.48
N LEU A 94 3.84 -2.02 13.36
CA LEU A 94 3.84 -1.13 12.21
C LEU A 94 2.68 -1.50 11.29
N SER A 95 1.84 -0.54 11.02
CA SER A 95 0.89 -0.60 9.91
C SER A 95 1.49 0.14 8.73
N PHE A 96 1.36 -0.46 7.56
CA PHE A 96 1.60 0.20 6.28
C PHE A 96 0.24 0.58 5.67
N GLY A 97 0.22 1.48 4.70
CA GLY A 97 -0.97 1.79 3.92
C GLY A 97 -0.62 2.67 2.74
N LEU A 98 -1.38 2.60 1.64
CA LEU A 98 -1.06 3.38 0.45
C LEU A 98 -1.22 4.89 0.72
N ASP A 99 -0.21 5.66 0.34
CA ASP A 99 -0.21 7.12 0.42
C ASP A 99 -0.82 7.71 -0.84
N LEU A 100 -2.14 7.69 -0.90
CA LEU A 100 -2.90 8.19 -2.05
C LEU A 100 -2.94 9.71 -2.08
N ASP A 101 -2.62 10.37 -0.96
CA ASP A 101 -2.55 11.84 -0.87
C ASP A 101 -1.38 12.34 -1.73
N SER A 102 -0.18 11.73 -1.62
CA SER A 102 0.95 12.06 -2.52
C SER A 102 0.65 11.78 -4.00
N LEU A 103 -0.18 10.78 -4.29
CA LEU A 103 -0.59 10.48 -5.67
C LEU A 103 -1.59 11.50 -6.23
N ALA A 104 -2.47 12.04 -5.38
CA ALA A 104 -3.50 12.99 -5.80
C ALA A 104 -2.96 14.40 -6.11
N GLU A 105 -1.73 14.71 -5.68
CA GLU A 105 -1.07 16.01 -5.92
C GLU A 105 -0.24 16.08 -7.21
N THR A 106 -0.13 14.97 -7.96
CA THR A 106 0.57 14.89 -9.27
C THR A 106 -0.35 15.23 -10.43
#